data_AF-A0A9P0ECS2-F1
#
_entry.id   AF-A0A9P0ECS2-F1
#
_cell.length_a   1.000
_cell.length_b   1.000
_cell.length_c   1.000
_cell.angle_alpha   90.00
_cell.angle_beta   90.00
_cell.angle_gamma   90.00
#
_symmetry.space_group_name_H-M   'P 1'
#
loop_
_entity.id
_entity.type
_entity.pdbx_description
1 polymer ?
#
loop_
_entity_poly.entity_id
_entity_poly.type
_entity_poly.pdbx_seq_one_letter_code
_entity_poly.pdbx_strand_id
1 'polypeptide(L)'
;MDEKLESFRRNKSRQLFKTKVKDMTSSFLLTAVNFFSRKHKFSNNESIEELEKDSVDVDSSLKSETLNIVTLKTFLLFILWTGKRPRDEISAYSVFNRNCERIDGTFSAEEFEKQLRKGML
;
A
#
# COMPACT_ATOMS: atom_id res chain seq x y z
N MET A 1 -37.94 -9.72 -27.62
CA MET A 1 -37.80 -8.28 -27.27
C MET A 1 -36.69 -8.06 -26.23
N ASP A 2 -36.49 -9.01 -25.32
CA ASP A 2 -35.59 -8.87 -24.17
C ASP A 2 -34.10 -8.86 -24.53
N GLU A 3 -33.70 -9.53 -25.62
CA GLU A 3 -32.31 -9.57 -26.07
C GLU A 3 -31.77 -8.20 -26.53
N LYS A 4 -32.64 -7.38 -27.15
CA LYS A 4 -32.31 -5.98 -27.50
C LYS A 4 -32.16 -5.12 -26.25
N LEU A 5 -32.94 -5.39 -25.21
CA LEU A 5 -32.86 -4.66 -23.94
C LEU A 5 -31.56 -5.00 -23.18
N GLU A 6 -31.16 -6.28 -23.18
CA GLU A 6 -29.93 -6.74 -22.56
C GLU A 6 -28.66 -6.27 -23.30
N SER A 7 -28.70 -6.22 -24.63
CA SER A 7 -27.59 -5.64 -25.42
C SER A 7 -27.48 -4.12 -25.22
N PHE A 8 -28.60 -3.41 -25.07
CA PHE A 8 -28.61 -1.99 -24.72
C PHE A 8 -28.02 -1.73 -23.32
N ARG A 9 -28.41 -2.53 -22.31
CA ARG A 9 -27.83 -2.46 -20.95
C ARG A 9 -26.32 -2.69 -20.98
N ARG A 10 -25.86 -3.73 -21.67
CA ARG A 10 -24.42 -4.04 -21.81
C ARG A 10 -23.65 -2.92 -22.50
N ASN A 11 -24.19 -2.33 -23.57
CA ASN A 11 -23.53 -1.21 -24.25
C ASN A 11 -23.51 0.06 -23.39
N LYS A 12 -24.58 0.37 -22.66
CA LYS A 12 -24.62 1.52 -21.75
C LYS A 12 -23.58 1.40 -20.62
N SER A 13 -23.44 0.22 -20.03
CA SER A 13 -22.40 -0.05 -19.01
C SER A 13 -20.98 0.09 -19.56
N ARG A 14 -20.74 -0.35 -20.80
CA ARG A 14 -19.44 -0.18 -21.47
C ARG A 14 -19.10 1.29 -21.73
N GLN A 15 -20.08 2.10 -22.12
CA GLN A 15 -19.87 3.53 -22.33
C GLN A 15 -19.56 4.27 -21.02
N LEU A 16 -20.30 3.97 -19.95
CA LEU A 16 -20.05 4.53 -18.62
C LEU A 16 -18.67 4.19 -18.07
N PHE A 17 -18.20 2.96 -18.31
CA PHE A 17 -16.84 2.57 -17.92
C PHE A 17 -15.79 3.35 -18.68
N LYS A 18 -15.97 3.53 -20.00
CA LYS A 18 -15.05 4.31 -20.84
C LYS A 18 -14.99 5.79 -20.42
N THR A 19 -16.12 6.41 -20.10
CA THR A 19 -16.14 7.80 -19.62
C THR A 19 -15.46 7.92 -18.26
N LYS A 20 -15.76 7.01 -17.32
CA LYS A 20 -15.13 7.01 -15.99
C LYS A 20 -13.61 6.83 -16.04
N VAL A 21 -13.11 5.94 -16.90
CA VAL A 21 -11.66 5.76 -17.09
C VAL A 21 -11.02 7.01 -17.70
N LYS A 22 -11.67 7.65 -18.68
CA LYS A 22 -11.19 8.90 -19.30
C LYS A 22 -11.15 10.06 -18.29
N ASP A 23 -12.15 10.17 -17.42
CA ASP A 23 -12.20 11.21 -16.40
C ASP A 23 -11.13 10.98 -15.32
N MET A 24 -10.90 9.71 -14.95
CA MET A 24 -9.86 9.33 -13.98
C MET A 24 -8.44 9.57 -14.51
N THR A 25 -8.18 9.31 -15.79
CA THR A 25 -6.86 9.61 -16.38
C THR A 25 -6.65 11.10 -16.57
N SER A 26 -7.67 11.87 -16.94
CA SER A 26 -7.54 13.32 -17.09
C SER A 26 -7.21 14.02 -15.76
N SER A 27 -7.88 13.63 -14.67
CA SER A 27 -7.60 14.15 -13.32
C SER A 27 -6.23 13.72 -12.80
N PHE A 28 -5.81 12.48 -13.04
CA PHE A 28 -4.48 12.01 -12.67
C PHE A 28 -3.37 12.77 -13.42
N LEU A 29 -3.53 12.97 -14.73
CA LEU A 29 -2.59 13.73 -15.55
C LEU A 29 -2.54 15.20 -15.14
N LEU A 30 -3.68 15.84 -14.87
CA LEU A 30 -3.72 17.21 -14.33
C LEU A 30 -3.01 17.32 -12.99
N THR A 31 -3.22 16.35 -12.10
CA THR A 31 -2.56 16.30 -10.79
C THR A 31 -1.05 16.11 -10.95
N ALA A 32 -0.61 15.23 -11.86
CA ALA A 32 0.80 14.99 -12.16
C ALA A 32 1.48 16.21 -12.79
N VAL A 33 0.82 16.89 -13.73
CA VAL A 33 1.34 18.12 -14.36
C VAL A 33 1.45 19.26 -13.35
N ASN A 34 0.49 19.40 -12.45
CA ASN A 34 0.54 20.38 -11.36
C ASN A 34 1.65 20.06 -10.33
N PHE A 35 1.86 18.77 -10.02
CA PHE A 35 2.95 18.33 -9.15
C PHE A 35 4.33 18.58 -9.78
N PHE A 36 4.48 18.27 -11.07
CA PHE A 36 5.72 18.50 -11.82
C PHE A 36 6.04 20.00 -11.96
N SER A 37 5.03 20.84 -12.23
CA SER A 37 5.20 22.30 -12.28
C SER A 37 5.57 22.90 -10.92
N ARG A 38 5.10 22.32 -9.81
CA ARG A 38 5.46 22.75 -8.45
C ARG A 38 6.93 22.44 -8.13
N LYS A 39 7.47 21.35 -8.66
CA LYS A 39 8.88 20.98 -8.49
C LYS A 39 9.83 21.95 -9.21
N HIS A 40 9.45 22.45 -10.39
CA HIS A 40 10.29 23.42 -11.13
C HIS A 40 10.26 24.84 -10.51
N LYS A 41 9.22 25.19 -9.73
CA LYS A 41 9.15 26.48 -9.02
C LYS A 41 9.96 26.52 -7.72
N PHE A 42 10.37 25.35 -7.20
CA PHE A 42 11.29 25.20 -6.06
C PHE A 42 12.77 25.15 -6.51
N SER A 43 13.03 25.13 -7.82
CA SER A 43 14.39 25.09 -8.39
C SER A 43 14.95 26.47 -8.73
N ASN A 44 14.14 27.55 -8.67
CA ASN A 44 14.58 28.91 -9.05
C ASN A 44 15.03 29.76 -7.86
N ASN A 45 15.02 29.20 -6.65
CA ASN A 45 15.52 29.85 -5.44
C ASN A 45 16.82 29.20 -4.92
N GLU A 46 17.47 28.35 -5.72
CA GLU A 46 18.71 27.65 -5.36
C GLU A 46 19.83 27.98 -6.37
N SER A 47 20.00 29.27 -6.69
CA SER A 47 21.09 29.77 -7.55
C SER A 47 21.90 30.92 -6.92
N ILE A 48 21.83 31.09 -5.60
CA ILE A 48 22.75 31.96 -4.86
C ILE A 48 23.20 31.18 -3.63
N GLU A 49 24.27 30.39 -3.79
CA GLU A 49 25.28 30.09 -2.76
C GLU A 49 26.37 29.21 -3.39
N GLU A 50 26.96 29.70 -4.49
CA GLU A 50 28.33 29.34 -4.86
C GLU A 50 29.28 30.26 -4.07
N LEU A 51 29.59 29.88 -2.83
CA LEU A 51 30.71 30.34 -1.99
C LEU A 51 30.36 29.80 -0.61
N GLU A 52 30.82 28.60 -0.24
CA GLU A 52 32.07 28.49 0.49
C GLU A 52 32.46 27.01 0.52
N LYS A 53 33.41 26.62 -0.33
CA LYS A 53 34.25 25.46 -0.05
C LYS A 53 35.18 25.91 1.07
N ASP A 54 34.94 25.47 2.29
CA ASP A 54 36.01 25.07 3.21
C ASP A 54 35.47 24.38 4.46
N SER A 55 35.89 23.12 4.59
CA SER A 55 36.06 22.37 5.83
C SER A 55 34.84 21.89 6.64
N VAL A 56 35.08 20.73 7.26
CA VAL A 56 34.39 20.11 8.40
C VAL A 56 33.40 18.99 8.04
N ASP A 57 33.89 17.76 8.23
CA ASP A 57 33.19 16.46 8.19
C ASP A 57 32.06 16.34 9.24
N VAL A 58 30.92 16.99 9.03
CA VAL A 58 29.72 16.90 9.90
C VAL A 58 28.59 16.06 9.28
N ASP A 59 28.79 15.51 8.06
CA ASP A 59 27.69 14.95 7.26
C ASP A 59 27.43 13.43 7.44
N SER A 60 28.33 12.68 8.09
CA SER A 60 28.20 11.22 8.22
C SER A 60 27.25 10.77 9.34
N SER A 61 27.24 11.51 10.46
CA SER A 61 26.43 11.18 11.64
C SER A 61 24.96 11.54 11.41
N LEU A 62 24.67 12.72 10.87
CA LEU A 62 23.33 13.16 10.49
C LEU A 62 22.70 12.28 9.40
N LYS A 63 23.50 11.75 8.46
CA LYS A 63 23.00 10.75 7.48
C LYS A 63 22.52 9.47 8.15
N SER A 64 23.25 8.95 9.14
CA SER A 64 22.86 7.72 9.82
C SER A 64 21.55 7.88 10.61
N GLU A 65 21.37 9.03 11.27
CA GLU A 65 20.16 9.34 12.02
C GLU A 65 18.97 9.60 11.09
N THR A 66 19.17 10.35 10.01
CA THR A 66 18.12 10.61 9.02
C THR A 66 17.74 9.34 8.25
N LEU A 67 18.69 8.46 7.94
CA LEU A 67 18.41 7.16 7.34
C LEU A 67 17.57 6.29 8.29
N ASN A 68 17.91 6.22 9.58
CA ASN A 68 17.11 5.46 10.55
C ASN A 68 15.69 6.01 10.69
N ILE A 69 15.54 7.34 10.75
CA ILE A 69 14.24 8.01 10.84
C ILE A 69 13.41 7.79 9.56
N VAL A 70 14.02 7.89 8.38
CA VAL A 70 13.34 7.64 7.10
C VAL A 70 12.94 6.18 7.01
N THR A 71 13.82 5.24 7.37
CA THR A 71 13.55 3.80 7.34
C THR A 71 12.45 3.41 8.34
N LEU A 72 12.45 4.00 9.54
CA LEU A 72 11.39 3.79 10.53
C LEU A 72 10.04 4.33 10.05
N LYS A 73 10.04 5.53 9.45
CA LYS A 73 8.82 6.15 8.89
C LYS A 73 8.26 5.35 7.73
N THR A 74 9.11 4.89 6.81
CA THR A 74 8.66 4.05 5.68
C THR A 74 8.14 2.70 6.15
N PHE A 75 8.77 2.08 7.16
CA PHE A 75 8.29 0.85 7.77
C PHE A 75 6.93 1.02 8.48
N LEU A 76 6.75 2.09 9.26
CA LEU A 76 5.47 2.43 9.89
C LEU A 76 4.37 2.70 8.86
N LEU A 77 4.69 3.42 7.79
CA LEU A 77 3.77 3.64 6.67
C LEU A 77 3.42 2.33 5.97
N PHE A 78 4.38 1.42 5.78
CA PHE A 78 4.13 0.11 5.20
C PHE A 78 3.18 -0.73 6.05
N ILE A 79 3.35 -0.75 7.38
CA ILE A 79 2.43 -1.43 8.31
C ILE A 79 1.04 -0.81 8.27
N LEU A 80 0.95 0.52 8.23
CA LEU A 80 -0.35 1.22 8.18
C LEU A 80 -1.05 1.01 6.82
N TRP A 81 -0.27 0.97 5.73
CA TRP A 81 -0.77 0.83 4.37
C TRP A 81 -1.15 -0.60 4.01
N THR A 82 -0.49 -1.60 4.60
CA THR A 82 -0.86 -3.01 4.44
C THR A 82 -2.26 -3.33 4.96
N GLY A 83 -2.89 -2.40 5.70
CA GLY A 83 -4.33 -2.30 5.87
C GLY A 83 -4.97 -3.44 6.67
N LYS A 84 -6.11 -3.14 7.29
CA LYS A 84 -6.93 -4.21 7.86
C LYS A 84 -7.73 -4.84 6.73
N ARG A 85 -7.64 -6.16 6.57
CA ARG A 85 -8.55 -6.89 5.66
C ARG A 85 -10.00 -6.51 6.01
N PRO A 86 -10.84 -6.17 5.02
CA PRO A 86 -12.25 -5.93 5.29
C PRO A 86 -12.85 -7.19 5.92
N ARG A 87 -13.65 -6.99 6.98
CA ARG A 87 -14.14 -8.09 7.84
C ARG A 87 -14.95 -9.14 7.10
N ASP A 88 -15.50 -8.78 5.95
CA ASP A 88 -16.39 -9.62 5.14
C ASP A 88 -15.68 -10.24 3.92
N GLU A 89 -14.36 -10.08 3.79
CA GLU A 89 -13.60 -10.81 2.76
C GLU A 89 -13.27 -12.23 3.22
N ILE A 90 -13.80 -13.19 2.46
CA ILE A 90 -13.53 -14.62 2.60
C ILE A 90 -12.03 -14.82 2.39
N SER A 91 -11.31 -15.25 3.43
CA SER A 91 -9.92 -15.66 3.29
C SER A 91 -9.82 -16.85 2.32
N ALA A 92 -8.72 -16.97 1.59
CA ALA A 92 -8.47 -18.15 0.75
C ALA A 92 -8.55 -19.46 1.57
N TYR A 93 -8.25 -19.39 2.86
CA TYR A 93 -8.37 -20.52 3.78
C TYR A 93 -9.82 -20.89 4.10
N SER A 94 -10.72 -19.90 4.23
CA SER A 94 -12.15 -20.17 4.47
C SER A 94 -12.88 -20.78 3.26
N VAL A 95 -12.29 -20.73 2.06
CA VAL A 95 -12.78 -21.52 0.92
C VAL A 95 -12.73 -23.02 1.23
N PHE A 96 -11.69 -23.45 1.97
CA PHE A 96 -11.46 -24.83 2.36
C PHE A 96 -11.94 -25.16 3.78
N ASN A 97 -12.11 -24.14 4.62
CA ASN A 97 -12.54 -24.29 6.01
C ASN A 97 -13.57 -23.20 6.39
N ARG A 98 -14.81 -23.37 5.90
CA ARG A 98 -15.87 -22.35 6.04
C ARG A 98 -16.26 -22.05 7.48
N ASN A 99 -16.14 -23.04 8.36
CA ASN A 99 -16.50 -22.91 9.78
C ASN A 99 -15.30 -22.53 10.66
N CYS A 100 -14.11 -22.33 10.07
CA CYS A 100 -12.86 -22.13 10.80
C CYS A 100 -12.61 -23.23 11.86
N GLU A 101 -12.95 -24.47 11.53
CA GLU A 101 -12.75 -25.62 12.40
C GLU A 101 -11.28 -26.03 12.43
N ARG A 102 -10.85 -26.67 13.52
CA ARG A 102 -9.48 -27.14 13.65
C ARG A 102 -9.23 -28.25 12.63
N ILE A 103 -8.12 -28.18 11.89
CA ILE A 103 -7.77 -29.22 10.92
C ILE A 103 -7.22 -30.45 11.67
N ASP A 104 -7.79 -31.62 11.42
CA ASP A 104 -7.29 -32.86 11.97
C ASP A 104 -5.81 -33.10 11.59
N GLY A 105 -4.99 -33.45 12.58
CA GLY A 105 -3.54 -33.61 12.41
C GLY A 105 -2.73 -32.32 12.50
N THR A 106 -3.36 -31.14 12.63
CA THR A 106 -2.64 -29.94 13.09
C THR A 106 -2.54 -29.92 14.61
N PHE A 107 -1.51 -29.28 15.14
CA PHE A 107 -1.26 -29.23 16.58
C PHE A 107 -1.94 -28.02 17.23
N SER A 108 -2.70 -28.23 18.31
CA SER A 108 -3.42 -27.15 18.98
C SER A 108 -2.49 -26.42 19.93
N ALA A 109 -2.67 -25.11 20.10
CA ALA A 109 -1.97 -24.36 21.14
C ALA A 109 -2.19 -24.95 22.53
N GLU A 110 -3.39 -25.47 22.81
CA GLU A 110 -3.69 -26.10 24.10
C GLU A 110 -2.96 -27.45 24.27
N GLU A 111 -2.81 -28.22 23.19
CA GLU A 111 -2.04 -29.46 23.18
C GLU A 111 -0.54 -29.18 23.37
N PHE A 112 -0.04 -28.09 22.78
CA PHE A 112 1.32 -27.61 22.98
C PHE A 112 1.60 -27.26 24.43
N GLU A 113 0.74 -26.45 25.05
CA GLU A 113 0.89 -26.07 26.45
C GLU A 113 0.85 -27.29 27.37
N LYS A 114 -0.03 -28.26 27.08
CA LYS A 114 -0.08 -29.53 27.82
C LYS A 114 1.18 -30.36 27.65
N GLN A 115 1.76 -30.44 26.45
CA GLN A 115 3.01 -31.17 26.21
C GLN A 115 4.21 -30.49 26.88
N LEU A 116 4.30 -29.15 26.79
CA LEU A 116 5.28 -28.34 27.50
C LEU A 116 5.19 -28.55 29.01
N ARG A 117 3.98 -28.50 29.59
CA ARG A 117 3.78 -28.72 31.02
C ARG A 117 4.10 -30.16 31.44
N LYS A 118 3.87 -31.14 30.56
CA LYS A 118 4.22 -32.54 30.79
C LYS A 118 5.71 -32.86 30.57
N GLY A 119 6.50 -31.90 30.05
CA GLY A 119 7.91 -32.12 29.73
C GLY A 119 8.15 -33.12 28.59
N MET A 120 7.16 -33.33 27.72
CA MET A 120 7.30 -34.15 26.51
C MET A 120 7.59 -33.21 25.33
N LEU A 121 8.84 -32.79 25.18
CA LEU A 121 9.37 -32.13 23.99
C LEU A 121 10.88 -32.29 23.92
#